data_AF-A0A841EKH1-F1
#
_entry.id   AF-A0A841EKH1-F1
#
_cell.length_a   1.000
_cell.length_b   1.000
_cell.length_c   1.000
_cell.angle_alpha   90.00
_cell.angle_beta   90.00
_cell.angle_gamma   90.00
#
_symmetry.space_group_name_H-M   'P 1'
#
loop_
_entity.id
_entity.type
_entity.pdbx_description
1 polymer ?
#
loop_
_entity_poly.entity_id
_entity_poly.type
_entity_poly.pdbx_seq_one_letter_code
_entity_poly.pdbx_strand_id
1 'polypeptide(L)'
;MMESYATFNNIFIESKSDEEEEFRFLLWKLDGLFDKEKFEIGENDFPKAKELLERDKKILVETIAKIEACNFYYVLPKLELEKVYKPDKSRTNWRFLIDDNLKITPLKITDLIKHTCKTKGFINTYRYTSTHSHTNYLSIEHFKQTRGIPIPDEYVNPITKLAIYLTCLMISDITIIDDNAKKEFQNLPNGVREYVTGITKAIKNQ
;
A
#
# COMPACT_ATOMS: atom_id res chain seq x y z
N MET A 1 2.65 -5.81 -5.87
CA MET A 1 3.51 -6.38 -4.80
C MET A 1 4.18 -5.28 -3.98
N MET A 2 5.05 -4.42 -4.55
CA MET A 2 5.68 -3.33 -3.79
C MET A 2 4.69 -2.31 -3.21
N GLU A 3 3.74 -1.84 -4.02
CA GLU A 3 2.70 -0.92 -3.52
C GLU A 3 1.83 -1.59 -2.45
N SER A 4 1.47 -2.85 -2.65
CA SER A 4 0.68 -3.63 -1.69
C SER A 4 1.40 -3.75 -0.34
N TYR A 5 2.70 -4.06 -0.35
CA TYR A 5 3.51 -4.13 0.87
C TYR A 5 3.71 -2.75 1.51
N ALA A 6 3.99 -1.70 0.72
CA ALA A 6 4.10 -0.33 1.23
C ALA A 6 2.78 0.17 1.83
N THR A 7 1.63 -0.22 1.26
CA THR A 7 0.30 0.07 1.79
C THR A 7 0.09 -0.63 3.13
N PHE A 8 0.38 -1.92 3.19
CA PHE A 8 0.31 -2.71 4.43
C PHE A 8 1.19 -2.07 5.52
N ASN A 9 2.46 -1.82 5.23
CA ASN A 9 3.38 -1.23 6.20
C ASN A 9 2.91 0.17 6.66
N ASN A 10 2.45 1.02 5.74
CA ASN A 10 1.93 2.34 6.06
C ASN A 10 0.69 2.34 6.95
N ILE A 11 -0.15 1.30 6.88
CA ILE A 11 -1.38 1.19 7.68
C ILE A 11 -1.09 0.54 9.03
N PHE A 12 -0.40 -0.61 9.02
CA PHE A 12 -0.31 -1.52 10.17
C PHE A 12 1.03 -1.46 10.92
N ILE A 13 2.09 -0.90 10.34
CA ILE A 13 3.43 -0.89 10.94
C ILE A 13 3.86 0.52 11.33
N GLU A 14 3.50 1.52 10.52
CA GLU A 14 3.79 2.93 10.81
C GLU A 14 2.83 3.55 11.84
N SER A 15 1.65 2.94 12.06
CA SER A 15 0.69 3.36 13.08
C SER A 15 1.29 3.25 14.49
N LYS A 16 1.05 4.26 15.33
CA LYS A 16 1.49 4.25 16.74
C LYS A 16 0.38 3.84 17.71
N SER A 17 -0.87 3.74 17.25
CA SER A 17 -2.01 3.26 18.02
C SER A 17 -3.07 2.62 17.11
N ASP A 18 -3.98 1.85 17.72
CA ASP A 18 -5.11 1.22 17.02
C ASP A 18 -6.03 2.25 16.36
N GLU A 19 -6.19 3.43 16.98
CA GLU A 19 -6.98 4.51 16.39
C GLU A 19 -6.30 5.15 15.18
N GLU A 20 -4.96 5.28 15.20
CA GLU A 20 -4.21 5.75 14.03
C GLU A 20 -4.29 4.72 12.88
N GLU A 21 -4.18 3.42 13.20
CA GLU A 21 -4.32 2.34 12.23
C GLU A 21 -5.69 2.37 11.56
N GLU A 22 -6.78 2.41 12.35
CA GLU A 22 -8.14 2.48 11.82
C GLU A 22 -8.34 3.73 10.97
N PHE A 23 -7.82 4.88 11.41
CA PHE A 23 -7.87 6.12 10.62
C PHE A 23 -7.15 5.98 9.26
N ARG A 24 -5.93 5.43 9.25
CA ARG A 24 -5.16 5.17 8.01
C ARG A 24 -5.89 4.20 7.10
N PHE A 25 -6.44 3.12 7.65
CA PHE A 25 -7.23 2.13 6.91
C PHE A 25 -8.47 2.75 6.28
N LEU A 26 -9.23 3.55 7.04
CA LEU A 26 -10.43 4.21 6.54
C LEU A 26 -10.12 5.22 5.43
N LEU A 27 -9.02 5.97 5.51
CA LEU A 27 -8.57 6.85 4.43
C LEU A 27 -8.22 6.06 3.17
N TRP A 28 -7.49 4.95 3.29
CA TRP A 28 -7.16 4.08 2.16
C TRP A 28 -8.43 3.49 1.52
N LYS A 29 -9.35 3.01 2.35
CA LYS A 29 -10.65 2.49 1.90
C LYS A 29 -11.45 3.57 1.15
N LEU A 30 -11.49 4.79 1.68
CA LEU A 30 -12.22 5.90 1.07
C LEU A 30 -11.64 6.28 -0.30
N ASP A 31 -10.32 6.30 -0.44
CA ASP A 31 -9.64 6.49 -1.74
C ASP A 31 -10.09 5.45 -2.77
N GLY A 32 -10.14 4.17 -2.37
CA GLY A 32 -10.61 3.08 -3.23
C GLY A 32 -12.09 3.19 -3.61
N LEU A 33 -12.94 3.73 -2.72
CA LEU A 33 -14.35 4.01 -3.03
C LEU A 33 -14.47 5.15 -4.05
N PHE A 34 -13.70 6.23 -3.91
CA PHE A 34 -13.68 7.32 -4.90
C PHE A 34 -13.13 6.88 -6.25
N ASP A 35 -12.14 5.98 -6.29
CA ASP A 35 -11.69 5.38 -7.54
C ASP A 35 -12.76 4.53 -8.20
N LYS A 36 -13.54 3.79 -7.40
CA LYS A 36 -14.67 3.01 -7.90
C LYS A 36 -15.79 3.88 -8.48
N GLU A 37 -16.04 5.06 -7.92
CA GLU A 37 -17.03 6.02 -8.46
C GLU A 37 -16.67 6.55 -9.85
N LYS A 38 -15.42 6.42 -10.30
CA LYS A 38 -15.00 6.81 -11.65
C LYS A 38 -15.47 5.82 -12.74
N PHE A 39 -15.96 4.64 -12.36
CA PHE A 39 -16.52 3.72 -13.34
C PHE A 39 -17.85 4.25 -13.88
N GLU A 40 -17.95 4.32 -15.20
CA GLU A 40 -19.18 4.69 -15.90
C GLU A 40 -20.15 3.49 -15.91
N ILE A 41 -20.84 3.28 -14.79
CA ILE A 41 -21.86 2.24 -14.62
C ILE A 41 -23.22 2.90 -14.42
N GLY A 42 -24.13 2.68 -15.37
CA GLY A 42 -25.54 3.04 -15.27
C GLY A 42 -26.35 2.01 -14.47
N GLU A 43 -27.46 2.46 -13.88
CA GLU A 43 -28.37 1.60 -13.09
C GLU A 43 -28.97 0.43 -13.88
N ASN A 44 -28.93 0.50 -15.22
CA ASN A 44 -29.52 -0.48 -16.14
C ASN A 44 -28.49 -1.29 -16.94
N ASP A 45 -27.19 -1.11 -16.70
CA ASP A 45 -26.15 -1.74 -17.53
C ASP A 45 -26.09 -3.27 -17.36
N PHE A 46 -26.46 -3.77 -16.18
CA PHE A 46 -26.51 -5.21 -15.90
C PHE A 46 -27.44 -5.53 -14.71
N PRO A 47 -27.88 -6.79 -14.55
CA PRO A 47 -28.68 -7.21 -13.40
C PRO A 47 -27.96 -6.90 -12.08
N LYS A 48 -28.65 -6.19 -11.16
CA LYS A 48 -28.14 -5.69 -9.86
C LYS A 48 -27.24 -4.45 -9.92
N ALA A 49 -27.10 -3.77 -11.07
CA ALA A 49 -26.31 -2.53 -11.14
C ALA A 49 -26.83 -1.46 -10.15
N LYS A 50 -28.15 -1.26 -10.09
CA LYS A 50 -28.79 -0.37 -9.11
C LYS A 50 -28.46 -0.73 -7.65
N GLU A 51 -28.63 -2.00 -7.27
CA GLU A 51 -28.32 -2.48 -5.91
C GLU A 51 -26.84 -2.27 -5.55
N LEU A 52 -25.94 -2.48 -6.52
CA LEU A 52 -24.51 -2.26 -6.36
C LEU A 52 -24.20 -0.78 -6.11
N LEU A 53 -24.76 0.13 -6.91
CA LEU A 53 -24.57 1.58 -6.76
C LEU A 53 -25.13 2.10 -5.43
N GLU A 54 -26.31 1.63 -5.02
CA GLU A 54 -26.91 1.98 -3.72
C GLU A 54 -26.06 1.49 -2.55
N ARG A 55 -25.57 0.24 -2.63
CA ARG A 55 -24.66 -0.32 -1.62
C ARG A 55 -23.36 0.46 -1.53
N ASP A 56 -22.76 0.82 -2.67
CA ASP A 56 -21.50 1.55 -2.69
C ASP A 56 -21.65 2.96 -2.08
N LYS A 57 -22.74 3.67 -2.40
CA LYS A 57 -23.09 4.96 -1.77
C LYS A 57 -23.26 4.81 -0.25
N LYS A 58 -23.91 3.75 0.20
CA LYS A 58 -24.07 3.47 1.63
C LYS A 58 -22.71 3.25 2.31
N ILE A 59 -21.85 2.42 1.73
CA ILE A 59 -20.50 2.15 2.26
C ILE A 59 -19.66 3.43 2.30
N LEU A 60 -19.79 4.31 1.30
CA LEU A 60 -19.11 5.60 1.26
C LEU A 60 -19.51 6.48 2.45
N VAL A 61 -20.81 6.70 2.65
CA VAL A 61 -21.35 7.51 3.75
C VAL A 61 -20.95 6.93 5.11
N GLU A 62 -21.04 5.61 5.28
CA GLU A 62 -20.62 4.93 6.51
C GLU A 62 -19.12 5.09 6.77
N THR A 63 -18.29 5.05 5.73
CA THR A 63 -16.83 5.20 5.87
C THR A 63 -16.47 6.63 6.26
N ILE A 64 -17.12 7.64 5.66
CA ILE A 64 -16.96 9.05 6.05
C ILE A 64 -17.36 9.24 7.52
N ALA A 65 -18.52 8.73 7.92
CA ALA A 65 -18.99 8.84 9.30
C ALA A 65 -18.02 8.18 10.30
N LYS A 66 -17.40 7.04 9.94
CA LYS A 66 -16.39 6.39 10.78
C LYS A 66 -15.10 7.20 10.91
N ILE A 67 -14.66 7.85 9.84
CA ILE A 67 -13.49 8.75 9.88
C ILE A 67 -13.77 9.91 10.82
N GLU A 68 -14.93 10.55 10.68
CA GLU A 68 -15.32 11.71 11.48
C GLU A 68 -15.63 11.34 12.94
N ALA A 69 -15.97 10.09 13.23
CA ALA A 69 -16.15 9.57 14.58
C ALA A 69 -14.85 9.05 15.24
N CYS A 70 -13.76 8.94 14.47
CA CYS A 70 -12.49 8.42 14.99
C CYS A 70 -11.84 9.42 15.96
N ASN A 71 -11.40 8.97 17.14
CA ASN A 71 -10.74 9.86 18.10
C ASN A 71 -9.45 10.49 17.52
N PHE A 72 -8.70 9.72 16.73
CA PHE A 72 -7.47 10.19 16.09
C PHE A 72 -7.70 11.38 15.15
N TYR A 73 -8.88 11.46 14.51
CA TYR A 73 -9.29 12.60 13.69
C TYR A 73 -9.22 13.92 14.47
N TYR A 74 -9.64 13.92 15.73
CA TYR A 74 -9.70 15.10 16.58
C TYR A 74 -8.37 15.41 17.28
N VAL A 75 -7.44 14.45 17.32
CA VAL A 75 -6.08 14.64 17.84
C VAL A 75 -5.22 15.44 16.85
N LEU A 76 -5.46 15.27 15.54
CA LEU A 76 -4.70 15.96 14.50
C LEU A 76 -5.03 17.46 14.44
N PRO A 77 -4.01 18.34 14.33
CA PRO A 77 -4.25 19.75 14.05
C PRO A 77 -5.03 19.92 12.74
N LYS A 78 -6.01 20.84 12.71
CA LYS A 78 -6.88 21.05 11.53
C LYS A 78 -6.09 21.23 10.22
N LEU A 79 -5.01 22.02 10.25
CA LEU A 79 -4.15 22.26 9.07
C LEU A 79 -3.44 21.00 8.58
N GLU A 80 -3.14 20.06 9.48
CA GLU A 80 -2.49 18.79 9.16
C GLU A 80 -3.50 17.79 8.61
N LEU A 81 -4.66 17.66 9.26
CA LEU A 81 -5.78 16.84 8.79
C LEU A 81 -6.20 17.20 7.36
N GLU A 82 -6.28 18.49 7.07
CA GLU A 82 -6.63 19.01 5.74
C GLU A 82 -5.68 18.58 4.61
N LYS A 83 -4.46 18.09 4.93
CA LYS A 83 -3.53 17.56 3.93
C LYS A 83 -3.92 16.16 3.44
N VAL A 84 -4.65 15.40 4.26
CA VAL A 84 -4.97 13.98 4.02
C VAL A 84 -6.46 13.72 3.88
N TYR A 85 -7.31 14.60 4.37
CA TYR A 85 -8.75 14.39 4.36
C TYR A 85 -9.53 15.69 4.17
N LYS A 86 -10.32 15.76 3.09
CA LYS A 86 -11.29 16.82 2.80
C LYS A 86 -12.55 16.20 2.20
N PRO A 87 -13.60 15.95 3.01
CA PRO A 87 -14.81 15.27 2.55
C PRO A 87 -15.56 16.11 1.50
N ASP A 88 -15.56 17.43 1.65
CA ASP A 88 -16.19 18.39 0.73
C ASP A 88 -15.57 18.40 -0.69
N LYS A 89 -14.35 17.89 -0.83
CA LYS A 89 -13.60 17.89 -2.11
C LYS A 89 -13.38 16.49 -2.67
N SER A 90 -14.00 15.48 -2.07
CA SER A 90 -13.73 14.06 -2.37
C SER A 90 -12.23 13.77 -2.45
N ARG A 91 -11.45 14.39 -1.55
CA ARG A 91 -10.00 14.33 -1.59
C ARG A 91 -9.51 13.59 -0.36
N THR A 92 -8.90 12.44 -0.59
CA THR A 92 -8.12 11.72 0.42
C THR A 92 -6.67 11.65 0.01
N ASN A 93 -5.79 11.51 0.99
CA ASN A 93 -4.47 10.98 0.77
C ASN A 93 -4.12 10.05 1.93
N TRP A 94 -4.12 8.75 1.67
CA TRP A 94 -3.72 7.73 2.63
C TRP A 94 -2.20 7.53 2.71
N ARG A 95 -1.43 8.12 1.78
CA ARG A 95 0.04 8.01 1.72
C ARG A 95 0.66 9.19 2.47
N PHE A 96 1.02 8.98 3.73
CA PHE A 96 1.63 10.02 4.55
C PHE A 96 2.43 9.45 5.73
N LEU A 97 3.34 10.25 6.24
CA LEU A 97 4.04 10.02 7.50
C LEU A 97 3.59 11.04 8.54
N ILE A 98 3.59 10.62 9.81
CA ILE A 98 3.30 11.46 10.98
C ILE A 98 4.54 11.49 11.86
N ASP A 99 5.05 12.68 12.17
CA ASP A 99 6.13 12.83 13.15
C ASP A 99 5.62 12.91 14.59
N ASP A 100 6.51 12.98 15.58
CA ASP A 100 6.14 13.03 17.00
C ASP A 100 5.37 14.30 17.39
N ASN A 101 5.37 15.34 16.54
CA ASN A 101 4.62 16.58 16.72
C ASN A 101 3.29 16.59 15.95
N LEU A 102 2.82 15.42 15.49
CA LEU A 102 1.61 15.24 14.69
C LEU A 102 1.66 15.98 13.34
N LYS A 103 2.84 16.29 12.83
CA LYS A 103 3.01 16.90 11.52
C LYS A 103 2.89 15.82 10.44
N ILE A 104 1.95 16.05 9.52
CA ILE A 104 1.68 15.19 8.38
C ILE A 104 2.54 15.61 7.19
N THR A 105 3.28 14.64 6.65
CA THR A 105 4.00 14.76 5.38
C THR A 105 3.35 13.85 4.34
N PRO A 106 2.53 14.40 3.42
CA PRO A 106 1.96 13.64 2.31
C PRO A 106 3.05 13.13 1.37
N LEU A 107 2.94 11.89 0.92
CA LEU A 107 3.92 11.24 0.06
C LEU A 107 3.32 10.84 -1.29
N LYS A 108 4.17 10.81 -2.34
CA LYS A 108 3.88 10.04 -3.55
C LYS A 108 4.10 8.56 -3.27
N ILE A 109 3.51 7.68 -4.08
CA ILE A 109 3.71 6.24 -3.94
C ILE A 109 5.19 5.83 -4.03
N THR A 110 5.98 6.51 -4.87
CA THR A 110 7.43 6.29 -4.97
C THR A 110 8.18 6.65 -3.70
N ASP A 111 7.74 7.70 -3.01
CA ASP A 111 8.37 8.17 -1.78
C ASP A 111 8.00 7.25 -0.61
N LEU A 112 6.76 6.76 -0.58
CA LEU A 112 6.31 5.75 0.38
C LEU A 112 7.06 4.42 0.19
N ILE A 113 7.24 3.96 -1.06
CA ILE A 113 8.04 2.77 -1.36
C ILE A 113 9.50 2.98 -0.94
N LYS A 114 10.07 4.17 -1.19
CA LYS A 114 11.44 4.49 -0.77
C LYS A 114 11.60 4.48 0.75
N HIS A 115 10.59 4.97 1.47
CA HIS A 115 10.55 4.92 2.94
C HIS A 115 10.54 3.48 3.45
N THR A 116 9.65 2.66 2.87
CA THR A 116 9.44 1.26 3.29
C THR A 116 10.61 0.34 2.88
N CYS A 117 11.11 0.52 1.65
CA CYS A 117 12.12 -0.31 1.01
C CYS A 117 13.32 0.58 0.64
N LYS A 118 14.19 0.86 1.63
CA LYS A 118 15.26 1.87 1.55
C LYS A 118 16.33 1.63 0.47
N THR A 119 16.40 0.43 -0.12
CA THR A 119 17.41 0.11 -1.13
C THR A 119 17.03 0.64 -2.52
N LYS A 120 17.99 1.29 -3.21
CA LYS A 120 17.84 1.81 -4.59
C LYS A 120 17.30 0.79 -5.59
N GLY A 121 17.62 -0.49 -5.39
CA GLY A 121 17.13 -1.60 -6.22
C GLY A 121 15.59 -1.65 -6.29
N PHE A 122 14.90 -1.54 -5.16
CA PHE A 122 13.42 -1.56 -5.13
C PHE A 122 12.83 -0.39 -5.90
N ILE A 123 13.40 0.80 -5.73
CA ILE A 123 12.93 2.02 -6.41
C ILE A 123 13.08 1.87 -7.92
N ASN A 124 14.23 1.36 -8.38
CA ASN A 124 14.49 1.16 -9.80
C ASN A 124 13.59 0.07 -10.37
N THR A 125 13.37 -1.04 -9.66
CA THR A 125 12.45 -2.08 -10.11
C THR A 125 11.02 -1.56 -10.16
N TYR A 126 10.57 -0.79 -9.17
CA TYR A 126 9.23 -0.18 -9.19
C TYR A 126 9.04 0.76 -10.37
N ARG A 127 10.01 1.66 -10.60
CA ARG A 127 9.99 2.58 -11.75
C ARG A 127 10.00 1.82 -13.06
N TYR A 128 10.83 0.78 -13.18
CA TYR A 128 10.87 -0.09 -14.36
C TYR A 128 9.51 -0.74 -14.60
N THR A 129 8.93 -1.41 -13.60
CA THR A 129 7.62 -2.08 -13.75
C THR A 129 6.51 -1.09 -14.06
N SER A 130 6.50 0.07 -13.40
CA SER A 130 5.50 1.12 -13.63
C SER A 130 5.60 1.66 -15.07
N THR A 131 6.79 2.04 -15.52
CA THR A 131 7.02 2.52 -16.90
C THR A 131 6.57 1.50 -17.94
N HIS A 132 6.79 0.20 -17.71
CA HIS A 132 6.43 -0.83 -18.70
C HIS A 132 4.99 -1.36 -18.54
N SER A 133 4.26 -0.98 -17.47
CA SER A 133 2.86 -1.35 -17.27
C SER A 133 1.88 -0.27 -17.75
N HIS A 134 2.28 1.00 -17.70
CA HIS A 134 1.47 2.10 -18.21
C HIS A 134 1.62 2.23 -19.72
N THR A 135 0.52 2.50 -20.42
CA THR A 135 0.43 2.64 -21.89
C THR A 135 1.24 3.84 -22.39
N ASN A 136 2.55 3.68 -22.49
CA ASN A 136 3.47 4.66 -23.02
C ASN A 136 4.32 4.05 -24.13
N TYR A 137 5.12 4.86 -24.82
CA TYR A 137 5.98 4.39 -25.89
C TYR A 137 6.89 3.23 -25.45
N LEU A 138 7.49 3.33 -24.26
CA LEU A 138 8.39 2.31 -23.72
C LEU A 138 7.68 0.99 -23.44
N SER A 139 6.44 1.01 -22.96
CA SER A 139 5.66 -0.23 -22.73
C SER A 139 5.37 -0.96 -24.04
N ILE A 140 5.04 -0.23 -25.11
CA ILE A 140 4.76 -0.83 -26.44
C ILE A 140 6.03 -1.40 -27.06
N GLU A 141 7.14 -0.67 -27.00
CA GLU A 141 8.42 -1.15 -27.52
C GLU A 141 8.90 -2.39 -26.74
N HIS A 142 8.81 -2.37 -25.42
CA HIS A 142 9.15 -3.52 -24.60
C HIS A 142 8.27 -4.73 -24.90
N PHE A 143 6.96 -4.53 -25.07
CA PHE A 143 6.05 -5.62 -25.46
C PHE A 143 6.41 -6.23 -26.81
N LYS A 144 6.70 -5.41 -27.84
CA LYS A 144 7.14 -5.91 -29.15
C LYS A 144 8.41 -6.76 -29.05
N GLN A 145 9.34 -6.35 -28.18
CA GLN A 145 10.62 -7.04 -28.00
C GLN A 145 10.50 -8.32 -27.17
N THR A 146 9.52 -8.44 -26.29
CA THR A 146 9.42 -9.56 -25.32
C THR A 146 8.28 -10.53 -25.59
N ARG A 147 7.32 -10.18 -26.45
CA ARG A 147 6.16 -11.03 -26.75
C ARG A 147 6.61 -12.40 -27.27
N GLY A 148 6.26 -13.45 -26.52
CA GLY A 148 6.56 -14.84 -26.88
C GLY A 148 8.01 -15.26 -26.61
N ILE A 149 8.82 -14.39 -26.00
CA ILE A 149 10.19 -14.70 -25.59
C ILE A 149 10.16 -15.03 -24.07
N PRO A 150 10.78 -16.14 -23.63
CA PRO A 150 11.01 -16.37 -22.21
C PRO A 150 11.74 -15.21 -21.55
N ILE A 151 11.45 -14.94 -20.28
CA ILE A 151 12.15 -13.90 -19.52
C ILE A 151 13.64 -14.25 -19.49
N PRO A 152 14.56 -13.38 -19.96
CA PRO A 152 15.98 -13.70 -19.96
C PRO A 152 16.53 -13.83 -18.53
N ASP A 153 17.53 -14.68 -18.34
CA ASP A 153 18.14 -14.98 -17.03
C ASP A 153 18.58 -13.71 -16.27
N GLU A 154 19.04 -12.71 -17.01
CA GLU A 154 19.46 -11.38 -16.52
C GLU A 154 18.34 -10.64 -15.79
N TYR A 155 17.08 -10.89 -16.15
CA TYR A 155 15.88 -10.30 -15.53
C TYR A 155 15.23 -11.23 -14.50
N VAL A 156 15.39 -12.55 -14.65
CA VAL A 156 14.86 -13.54 -13.70
C VAL A 156 15.44 -13.33 -12.31
N ASN A 157 16.76 -13.12 -12.20
CA ASN A 157 17.44 -12.99 -10.92
C ASN A 157 16.97 -11.76 -10.10
N PRO A 158 16.93 -10.52 -10.67
CA PRO A 158 16.37 -9.36 -9.98
C PRO A 158 14.91 -9.52 -9.54
N ILE A 159 14.04 -10.08 -10.39
CA ILE A 159 12.62 -10.28 -10.08
C ILE A 159 12.46 -11.30 -8.94
N THR A 160 13.22 -12.39 -9.00
CA THR A 160 13.21 -13.44 -7.96
C THR A 160 13.69 -12.88 -6.63
N LYS A 161 14.80 -12.12 -6.63
CA LYS A 161 15.30 -11.44 -5.42
C LYS A 161 14.27 -10.47 -4.86
N LEU A 162 13.61 -9.68 -5.70
CA LEU A 162 12.56 -8.77 -5.26
C LEU A 162 11.44 -9.53 -4.55
N ALA A 163 10.93 -10.61 -5.13
CA ALA A 163 9.87 -11.41 -4.55
C ALA A 163 10.29 -12.00 -3.19
N ILE A 164 11.49 -12.55 -3.12
CA ILE A 164 12.06 -13.09 -1.87
C ILE A 164 12.14 -11.99 -0.81
N TYR A 165 12.70 -10.82 -1.15
CA TYR A 165 12.91 -9.74 -0.19
C TYR A 165 11.59 -9.17 0.32
N LEU A 166 10.61 -8.93 -0.56
CA LEU A 166 9.28 -8.47 -0.15
C LEU A 166 8.57 -9.50 0.73
N THR A 167 8.75 -10.80 0.44
CA THR A 167 8.21 -11.86 1.27
C THR A 167 8.87 -11.89 2.65
N CYS A 168 10.20 -11.76 2.73
CA CYS A 168 10.92 -11.70 4.01
C CYS A 168 10.48 -10.50 4.84
N LEU A 169 10.34 -9.34 4.19
CA LEU A 169 9.84 -8.12 4.82
C LEU A 169 8.42 -8.30 5.34
N MET A 170 7.51 -8.84 4.54
CA MET A 170 6.13 -9.12 4.93
C MET A 170 6.05 -10.11 6.11
N ILE A 171 6.81 -11.21 6.05
CA ILE A 171 6.89 -12.18 7.17
C ILE A 171 7.39 -11.49 8.43
N SER A 172 8.43 -10.67 8.32
CA SER A 172 8.96 -9.96 9.49
C SER A 172 7.92 -8.99 10.07
N ASP A 173 7.21 -8.25 9.22
CA ASP A 173 6.28 -7.23 9.68
C ASP A 173 5.00 -7.82 10.26
N ILE A 174 4.45 -8.89 9.66
CA ILE A 174 3.28 -9.56 10.23
C ILE A 174 3.55 -10.15 11.62
N THR A 175 4.79 -10.58 11.89
CA THR A 175 5.18 -11.11 13.22
C THR A 175 5.30 -10.02 14.29
N ILE A 176 5.32 -8.75 13.91
CA ILE A 176 5.30 -7.61 14.84
C ILE A 176 3.86 -7.36 15.31
N ILE A 177 2.87 -7.54 14.43
CA ILE A 177 1.48 -7.15 14.66
C ILE A 177 0.55 -8.32 15.05
N ASP A 178 0.95 -9.57 14.81
CA ASP A 178 0.12 -10.75 15.12
C ASP A 178 0.93 -11.83 15.87
N ASP A 179 0.46 -12.18 17.07
CA ASP A 179 1.12 -13.16 17.95
C ASP A 179 1.07 -14.60 17.40
N ASN A 180 0.03 -14.96 16.64
CA ASN A 180 -0.04 -16.28 16.01
C ASN A 180 0.98 -16.38 14.88
N ALA A 181 1.11 -15.34 14.06
CA ALA A 181 2.13 -15.25 13.03
C ALA A 181 3.54 -15.31 13.64
N LYS A 182 3.76 -14.62 14.77
CA LYS A 182 5.02 -14.70 15.53
C LYS A 182 5.31 -16.11 16.02
N LYS A 183 4.31 -16.81 16.56
CA LYS A 183 4.45 -18.21 17.01
C LYS A 183 4.75 -19.15 15.84
N GLU A 184 4.03 -19.04 14.74
CA GLU A 184 4.28 -19.83 13.53
C GLU A 184 5.69 -19.57 12.97
N PHE A 185 6.11 -18.31 12.93
CA PHE A 185 7.47 -17.96 12.53
C PHE A 185 8.53 -18.58 13.45
N GLN A 186 8.29 -18.64 14.76
CA GLN A 186 9.20 -19.27 15.72
C GLN A 186 9.31 -20.80 15.54
N ASN A 187 8.28 -21.45 15.00
CA ASN A 187 8.26 -22.88 14.71
C ASN A 187 9.04 -23.25 13.43
N LEU A 188 9.42 -22.27 12.60
CA LEU A 188 10.22 -22.52 11.40
C LEU A 188 11.65 -22.97 11.74
N PRO A 189 12.30 -23.75 10.86
CA PRO A 189 13.70 -24.14 11.03
C PRO A 189 14.62 -22.93 11.25
N ASN A 190 15.61 -23.04 12.14
CA ASN A 190 16.51 -21.94 12.50
C ASN A 190 17.11 -21.22 11.29
N GLY A 191 17.61 -21.97 10.30
CA GLY A 191 18.20 -21.37 9.09
C GLY A 191 17.21 -20.53 8.28
N VAL A 192 15.92 -20.88 8.26
CA VAL A 192 14.88 -20.08 7.59
C VAL A 192 14.62 -18.79 8.38
N ARG A 193 14.53 -18.89 9.71
CA ARG A 193 14.34 -17.71 10.58
C ARG A 193 15.49 -16.73 10.44
N GLU A 194 16.72 -17.23 10.53
CA GLU A 194 17.94 -16.43 10.36
C GLU A 194 18.01 -15.77 8.97
N TYR A 195 17.60 -16.49 7.92
CA TYR A 195 17.54 -15.93 6.58
C TYR A 195 16.55 -14.75 6.49
N VAL A 196 15.31 -14.95 6.94
CA VAL A 196 14.28 -13.89 6.92
C VAL A 196 14.72 -12.69 7.75
N THR A 197 15.18 -12.90 8.98
CA THR A 197 15.64 -11.81 9.85
C THR A 197 16.86 -11.10 9.27
N GLY A 198 17.82 -11.85 8.71
CA GLY A 198 19.02 -11.30 8.09
C GLY A 198 18.71 -10.40 6.90
N ILE A 199 17.86 -10.85 5.98
CA ILE A 199 17.42 -10.07 4.81
C ILE A 199 16.67 -8.81 5.26
N THR A 200 15.70 -8.94 6.17
CA THR A 200 14.93 -7.79 6.65
C THR A 200 15.81 -6.74 7.30
N LYS A 201 16.76 -7.15 8.17
CA LYS A 201 17.71 -6.25 8.81
C LYS A 201 18.59 -5.54 7.77
N ALA A 202 19.07 -6.26 6.77
CA ALA A 202 19.91 -5.70 5.70
C ALA A 202 19.18 -4.62 4.87
N ILE A 203 17.86 -4.73 4.72
CA ILE A 203 17.05 -3.76 3.96
C ILE A 203 16.66 -2.56 4.82
N LYS A 204 16.19 -2.79 6.06
CA LYS A 204 15.67 -1.72 6.94
C LYS A 204 16.76 -0.83 7.54
N ASN A 205 17.98 -1.35 7.72
CA ASN A 205 19.09 -0.64 8.36
C ASN A 205 20.06 0.04 7.37
N GLN A 206 19.73 0.07 6.07
CA GLN A 206 20.39 0.95 5.09
C GLN A 206 19.84 2.38 5.20
#